data_AF-A0A532UDG4-F1
#
_entry.id   AF-A0A532UDG4-F1
#
_cell.length_a   1.000
_cell.length_b   1.000
_cell.length_c   1.000
_cell.angle_alpha   90.00
_cell.angle_beta   90.00
_cell.angle_gamma   90.00
#
_symmetry.space_group_name_H-M   'P 1'
#
loop_
_entity.id
_entity.type
_entity.pdbx_description
1 polymer ?
#
loop_
_entity_poly.entity_id
_entity_poly.type
_entity_poly.pdbx_seq_one_letter_code
_entity_poly.pdbx_strand_id
1 'polypeptide(L)'
;MNATKNLLTNLCNLLVCACEAFRYGLTFLRAILCSRAVLAARLLAVESQLAACKQRIDSKKRPRPRFTASFRLLWVVLSKFLDEWEDLACLMQPATIKKWHNTASRYFWRWKSRSKGGRPPISREMQNLIYKLSKENPLWSPERIKDTLILLNYDPPCNDTIGKYMYKPRKPRERSTTWLPFLRNHLDISWAIDFFTVTTINFATYYVFLVFDHGRRRVIHFAITRNPLMKWVIQQLREAMPFGLQPKYLFRDNDGIYGNGVRAFLDSCGIEEVRTAYRSPWQNPFVERFIGTLRREMLNHVIVLGQGHLERMLQEFIEDYYHVARPHQGLYGNTPVLQTKQPQILGPSKLISIPVLGGLHHRYIRVAA
;
A
#
# COMPACT_ATOMS: atom_id res chain seq x y z
N MET A 1 -18.33 -52.39 -67.55
CA MET A 1 -17.47 -51.53 -66.70
C MET A 1 -17.43 -51.91 -65.20
N ASN A 2 -18.31 -52.80 -64.68
CA ASN A 2 -18.33 -53.17 -63.24
C ASN A 2 -17.57 -54.47 -62.90
N ALA A 3 -17.42 -55.42 -63.83
CA ALA A 3 -16.73 -56.70 -63.56
C ALA A 3 -15.20 -56.53 -63.39
N THR A 4 -14.58 -55.66 -64.19
CA THR A 4 -13.13 -55.39 -64.12
C THR A 4 -12.74 -54.63 -62.85
N LYS A 5 -13.61 -53.74 -62.34
CA LYS A 5 -13.39 -53.06 -61.05
C LYS A 5 -13.46 -54.01 -59.86
N ASN A 6 -14.37 -55.00 -59.87
CA ASN A 6 -14.50 -56.01 -58.81
C ASN A 6 -13.34 -57.02 -58.79
N LEU A 7 -12.78 -57.37 -59.97
CA LEU A 7 -11.60 -58.23 -60.06
C LEU A 7 -10.34 -57.53 -59.53
N LEU A 8 -10.17 -56.25 -59.84
CA LEU A 8 -9.07 -55.42 -59.32
C LEU A 8 -9.17 -55.21 -57.80
N THR A 9 -10.36 -54.96 -57.25
CA THR A 9 -10.52 -54.86 -55.79
C THR A 9 -10.30 -56.20 -55.08
N ASN A 10 -10.74 -57.31 -55.65
CA ASN A 10 -10.50 -58.63 -55.07
C ASN A 10 -9.01 -59.04 -55.12
N LEU A 11 -8.31 -58.76 -56.21
CA LEU A 11 -6.86 -58.97 -56.31
C LEU A 11 -6.07 -58.07 -55.34
N CYS A 12 -6.45 -56.80 -55.22
CA CYS A 12 -5.88 -55.92 -54.21
C CYS A 12 -6.13 -56.44 -52.79
N ASN A 13 -7.35 -56.89 -52.48
CA ASN A 13 -7.66 -57.47 -51.17
C ASN A 13 -6.86 -58.76 -50.91
N LEU A 14 -6.67 -59.61 -51.91
CA LEU A 14 -5.89 -60.84 -51.80
C LEU A 14 -4.40 -60.55 -51.55
N LEU A 15 -3.85 -59.55 -52.24
CA LEU A 15 -2.48 -59.08 -52.02
C LEU A 15 -2.31 -58.46 -50.63
N VAL A 16 -3.29 -57.68 -50.17
CA VAL A 16 -3.29 -57.14 -48.80
C VAL A 16 -3.34 -58.27 -47.77
N CYS A 17 -4.23 -59.26 -47.93
CA CYS A 17 -4.30 -60.42 -47.05
C CYS A 17 -3.00 -61.25 -47.03
N ALA A 18 -2.38 -61.47 -48.20
CA ALA A 18 -1.11 -62.19 -48.29
C ALA A 18 0.04 -61.43 -47.60
N CYS A 19 0.11 -60.11 -47.80
CA CYS A 19 1.08 -59.25 -47.12
C CYS A 19 0.86 -59.22 -45.60
N GLU A 20 -0.39 -59.20 -45.14
CA GLU A 20 -0.72 -59.28 -43.72
C GLU A 20 -0.32 -60.63 -43.10
N ALA A 21 -0.66 -61.74 -43.77
CA ALA A 21 -0.28 -63.08 -43.33
C ALA A 21 1.24 -63.25 -43.26
N PHE A 22 1.97 -62.75 -44.26
CA PHE A 22 3.43 -62.75 -44.26
C PHE A 22 4.01 -61.92 -43.11
N ARG A 23 3.43 -60.73 -42.84
CA ARG A 23 3.83 -59.88 -41.72
C ARG A 23 3.60 -60.58 -40.38
N TYR A 24 2.46 -61.27 -40.20
CA TYR A 24 2.18 -62.05 -39.01
C TYR A 24 3.18 -63.21 -38.84
N GLY A 25 3.50 -63.92 -39.92
CA GLY A 25 4.53 -64.96 -39.92
C GLY A 25 5.91 -64.44 -39.51
N LEU A 26 6.32 -63.27 -40.02
CA LEU A 26 7.59 -62.64 -39.66
C LEU A 26 7.61 -62.21 -38.18
N THR A 27 6.52 -61.65 -37.66
CA THR A 27 6.42 -61.29 -36.23
C THR A 27 6.47 -62.52 -35.32
N PHE A 28 5.90 -63.65 -35.76
CA PHE A 28 5.94 -64.92 -35.04
C PHE A 28 7.37 -65.49 -34.97
N LEU A 29 8.08 -65.51 -36.10
CA LEU A 29 9.49 -65.94 -36.14
C LEU A 29 10.40 -65.06 -35.27
N ARG A 30 10.20 -63.73 -35.30
CA ARG A 30 10.94 -62.80 -34.41
C ARG A 30 10.64 -63.05 -32.94
N ALA A 31 9.40 -63.41 -32.58
CA ALA A 31 9.02 -63.71 -31.20
C ALA A 31 9.74 -64.95 -30.64
N ILE A 32 10.01 -65.95 -31.48
CA ILE A 32 10.75 -67.17 -31.11
C ILE A 32 12.22 -66.87 -30.82
N LEU A 33 12.81 -65.89 -31.52
CA LEU A 33 14.22 -65.51 -31.39
C LEU A 33 14.50 -64.48 -30.29
N CYS A 34 13.46 -63.87 -29.70
CA CYS A 34 13.61 -62.85 -28.66
C CYS A 34 13.69 -63.46 -27.26
N SER A 35 14.38 -62.77 -26.34
CA SER A 35 14.40 -63.17 -24.94
C SER A 35 13.00 -63.09 -24.30
N ARG A 36 12.71 -63.98 -23.35
CA ARG A 36 11.40 -64.03 -22.65
C ARG A 36 11.01 -62.70 -22.01
N ALA A 37 11.98 -61.92 -21.53
CA ALA A 37 11.76 -60.60 -20.93
C ALA A 37 11.31 -59.55 -21.97
N VAL A 38 11.93 -59.52 -23.15
CA VAL A 38 11.55 -58.60 -24.24
C VAL A 38 10.18 -58.97 -24.78
N LEU A 39 9.88 -60.26 -24.90
CA LEU A 39 8.55 -60.74 -25.29
C LEU A 39 7.46 -60.29 -24.29
N ALA A 40 7.70 -60.47 -22.99
CA ALA A 40 6.77 -60.04 -21.94
C ALA A 40 6.56 -58.52 -21.94
N ALA A 41 7.61 -57.73 -22.12
CA ALA A 41 7.51 -56.27 -22.22
C ALA A 41 6.75 -55.81 -23.48
N ARG A 42 6.94 -56.48 -24.62
CA ARG A 42 6.15 -56.24 -25.86
C ARG A 42 4.68 -56.59 -25.68
N LEU A 43 4.38 -57.75 -25.07
CA LEU A 43 3.00 -58.14 -24.75
C LEU A 43 2.34 -57.11 -23.84
N LEU A 44 3.01 -56.70 -22.76
CA LEU A 44 2.52 -55.70 -21.82
C LEU A 44 2.32 -54.32 -22.47
N ALA A 45 3.18 -53.94 -23.42
CA ALA A 45 3.01 -52.73 -24.21
C ALA A 45 1.71 -52.78 -25.05
N VAL A 46 1.51 -53.87 -25.79
CA VAL A 46 0.32 -54.07 -26.64
C VAL A 46 -0.96 -54.20 -25.81
N GLU A 47 -0.94 -54.99 -24.73
CA GLU A 47 -2.07 -55.15 -23.82
C GLU A 47 -2.46 -53.82 -23.17
N SER A 48 -1.49 -53.00 -22.74
CA SER A 48 -1.78 -51.69 -22.16
C SER A 48 -2.50 -50.77 -23.16
N GLN A 49 -2.15 -50.84 -24.45
CA GLN A 49 -2.80 -50.08 -25.50
C GLN A 49 -4.19 -50.63 -25.83
N LEU A 50 -4.33 -51.96 -25.92
CA LEU A 50 -5.62 -52.60 -26.13
C LEU A 50 -6.60 -52.29 -25.00
N ALA A 51 -6.15 -52.32 -23.74
CA ALA A 51 -6.94 -51.94 -22.59
C ALA A 51 -7.38 -50.47 -22.67
N ALA A 52 -6.47 -49.56 -23.06
CA ALA A 52 -6.80 -48.15 -23.26
C ALA A 52 -7.80 -47.93 -24.42
N CYS A 53 -7.75 -48.76 -25.48
CA CYS A 53 -8.72 -48.73 -26.59
C CYS A 53 -10.08 -49.27 -26.18
N LYS A 54 -10.15 -50.43 -25.52
CA LYS A 54 -11.40 -51.01 -25.03
C LYS A 54 -12.12 -50.05 -24.10
N GLN A 55 -11.41 -49.49 -23.12
CA GLN A 55 -11.96 -48.50 -22.20
C GLN A 55 -12.50 -47.24 -22.92
N ARG A 56 -11.93 -46.85 -24.06
CA ARG A 56 -12.45 -45.74 -24.87
C ARG A 56 -13.75 -46.09 -25.59
N ILE A 57 -13.81 -47.29 -26.16
CA ILE A 57 -15.01 -47.78 -26.85
C ILE A 57 -16.17 -47.84 -25.85
N ASP A 58 -15.92 -48.43 -24.67
CA ASP A 58 -16.93 -48.58 -23.60
C ASP A 58 -17.40 -47.23 -23.05
N SER A 59 -16.49 -46.24 -22.94
CA SER A 59 -16.81 -44.92 -22.39
C SER A 59 -17.42 -43.93 -23.39
N LYS A 60 -17.64 -44.30 -24.67
CA LYS A 60 -18.22 -43.46 -25.74
C LYS A 60 -17.59 -42.06 -25.92
N LYS A 61 -16.37 -41.82 -25.43
CA LYS A 61 -15.71 -40.50 -25.46
C LYS A 61 -14.95 -40.27 -26.77
N ARG A 62 -15.32 -39.24 -27.53
CA ARG A 62 -14.72 -38.85 -28.82
C ARG A 62 -13.65 -37.72 -28.84
N PRO A 63 -13.04 -37.21 -27.75
CA PRO A 63 -11.87 -36.33 -27.87
C PRO A 63 -10.53 -37.07 -27.65
N ARG A 64 -9.43 -36.37 -27.96
CA ARG A 64 -8.02 -36.83 -27.93
C ARG A 64 -7.66 -37.74 -26.73
N PRO A 65 -6.77 -38.72 -26.92
CA PRO A 65 -6.42 -39.71 -25.91
C PRO A 65 -5.87 -39.07 -24.62
N ARG A 66 -6.61 -39.16 -23.51
CA ARG A 66 -6.11 -38.82 -22.16
C ARG A 66 -5.60 -40.08 -21.48
N PHE A 67 -4.27 -40.25 -21.48
CA PHE A 67 -3.63 -41.37 -20.79
C PHE A 67 -3.58 -41.16 -19.28
N THR A 68 -3.88 -42.21 -18.51
CA THR A 68 -3.79 -42.24 -17.04
C THR A 68 -2.35 -42.14 -16.56
N ALA A 69 -2.12 -41.75 -15.30
CA ALA A 69 -0.77 -41.60 -14.75
C ALA A 69 0.02 -42.93 -14.74
N SER A 70 -0.65 -44.05 -14.44
CA SER A 70 -0.09 -45.40 -14.49
C SER A 70 0.35 -45.79 -15.91
N PHE A 71 -0.49 -45.51 -16.91
CA PHE A 71 -0.14 -45.75 -18.32
C PHE A 71 1.10 -44.95 -18.74
N ARG A 72 1.19 -43.67 -18.34
CA ARG A 72 2.36 -42.83 -18.65
C ARG A 72 3.64 -43.36 -18.00
N LEU A 73 3.58 -43.77 -16.73
CA LEU A 73 4.73 -44.34 -16.02
C LEU A 73 5.18 -45.66 -16.65
N LEU A 74 4.24 -46.54 -16.97
CA LEU A 74 4.51 -47.80 -17.65
C LEU A 74 5.25 -47.58 -18.97
N TRP A 75 4.81 -46.64 -19.79
CA TRP A 75 5.47 -46.33 -21.07
C TRP A 75 6.82 -45.61 -20.93
N VAL A 76 7.00 -44.82 -19.87
CA VAL A 76 8.32 -44.26 -19.52
C VAL A 76 9.29 -45.38 -19.11
N VAL A 77 8.83 -46.39 -18.37
CA VAL A 77 9.63 -47.57 -18.01
C VAL A 77 9.95 -48.40 -19.26
N LEU A 78 8.93 -48.73 -20.08
CA LEU A 78 9.12 -49.49 -21.31
C LEU A 78 10.10 -48.81 -22.28
N SER A 79 10.07 -47.48 -22.39
CA SER A 79 11.01 -46.71 -23.25
C SER A 79 12.48 -46.81 -22.82
N LYS A 80 12.77 -47.31 -21.61
CA LYS A 80 14.15 -47.55 -21.13
C LYS A 80 14.64 -48.97 -21.35
N PHE A 81 13.74 -49.93 -21.48
CA PHE A 81 14.06 -51.37 -21.50
C PHE A 81 13.83 -52.02 -22.86
N LEU A 82 13.05 -51.38 -23.75
CA LEU A 82 12.83 -51.82 -25.12
C LEU A 82 13.54 -50.86 -26.06
N ASP A 83 14.34 -51.36 -26.99
CA ASP A 83 15.02 -50.51 -27.99
C ASP A 83 14.08 -50.05 -29.11
N GLU A 84 13.10 -50.88 -29.49
CA GLU A 84 12.12 -50.62 -30.56
C GLU A 84 10.78 -50.06 -30.03
N TRP A 85 10.78 -49.36 -28.91
CA TRP A 85 9.56 -48.85 -28.27
C TRP A 85 8.80 -47.82 -29.13
N GLU A 86 9.49 -47.11 -30.03
CA GLU A 86 8.90 -46.09 -30.90
C GLU A 86 7.90 -46.71 -31.90
N ASP A 87 8.24 -47.89 -32.45
CA ASP A 87 7.40 -48.63 -33.40
C ASP A 87 6.16 -49.25 -32.73
N LEU A 88 6.26 -49.54 -31.44
CA LEU A 88 5.16 -50.09 -30.66
C LEU A 88 4.16 -49.02 -30.22
N ALA A 89 4.51 -47.73 -30.25
CA ALA A 89 3.72 -46.62 -29.72
C ALA A 89 2.60 -46.16 -30.69
N CYS A 90 1.68 -47.04 -31.09
CA CYS A 90 0.63 -46.72 -32.07
C CYS A 90 -0.38 -45.67 -31.60
N LEU A 91 -0.68 -45.61 -30.29
CA LEU A 91 -1.69 -44.68 -29.74
C LEU A 91 -1.16 -43.26 -29.46
N MET A 92 0.14 -43.03 -29.54
CA MET A 92 0.77 -41.77 -29.12
C MET A 92 2.06 -41.51 -29.89
N GLN A 93 2.37 -40.25 -30.18
CA GLN A 93 3.64 -39.92 -30.82
C GLN A 93 4.83 -40.22 -29.88
N PRO A 94 5.96 -40.75 -30.37
CA PRO A 94 7.18 -40.98 -29.57
C PRO A 94 7.65 -39.74 -28.81
N ALA A 95 7.48 -38.54 -29.39
CA ALA A 95 7.75 -37.26 -28.74
C ALA A 95 6.95 -37.04 -27.43
N THR A 96 5.75 -37.64 -27.32
CA THR A 96 4.89 -37.56 -26.13
C THR A 96 5.48 -38.37 -24.97
N ILE A 97 6.05 -39.54 -25.25
CA ILE A 97 6.69 -40.39 -24.25
C ILE A 97 7.98 -39.72 -23.75
N LYS A 98 8.78 -39.14 -24.65
CA LYS A 98 9.95 -38.32 -24.29
C LYS A 98 9.56 -37.15 -23.35
N LYS A 99 8.43 -36.48 -23.62
CA LYS A 99 7.88 -35.44 -22.70
C LYS A 99 7.49 -35.99 -21.34
N TRP A 100 6.90 -37.18 -21.27
CA TRP A 100 6.57 -37.82 -19.98
C TRP A 100 7.82 -38.24 -19.22
N HIS A 101 8.83 -38.79 -19.89
CA HIS A 101 10.12 -39.13 -19.30
C HIS A 101 10.77 -37.88 -18.68
N ASN A 102 10.87 -36.78 -19.43
CA ASN A 102 11.43 -35.52 -18.92
C ASN A 102 10.63 -34.97 -17.73
N THR A 103 9.33 -35.18 -17.71
CA THR A 103 8.47 -34.78 -16.59
C THR A 103 8.71 -35.64 -15.36
N ALA A 104 8.81 -36.96 -15.51
CA ALA A 104 9.18 -37.87 -14.44
C ALA A 104 10.56 -37.57 -13.87
N SER A 105 11.56 -37.31 -14.74
CA SER A 105 12.90 -36.87 -14.33
C SER A 105 12.85 -35.58 -13.52
N ARG A 106 12.09 -34.57 -13.95
CA ARG A 106 11.91 -33.32 -13.17
C ARG A 106 11.33 -33.57 -11.79
N TYR A 107 10.31 -34.43 -11.67
CA TYR A 107 9.72 -34.76 -10.36
C TYR A 107 10.69 -35.52 -9.47
N PHE A 108 11.41 -36.50 -10.03
CA PHE A 108 12.44 -37.25 -9.32
C PHE A 108 13.53 -36.33 -8.78
N TRP A 109 14.09 -35.46 -9.62
CA TRP A 109 15.11 -34.51 -9.22
C TRP A 109 14.58 -33.48 -8.22
N ARG A 110 13.34 -32.99 -8.38
CA ARG A 110 12.69 -32.09 -7.41
C ARG A 110 12.48 -32.73 -6.04
N TRP A 111 12.20 -34.03 -5.99
CA TRP A 111 12.11 -34.78 -4.73
C TRP A 111 13.49 -34.99 -4.11
N LYS A 112 14.47 -35.44 -4.91
CA LYS A 112 15.84 -35.67 -4.46
C LYS A 112 16.56 -34.39 -4.02
N SER A 113 16.24 -33.26 -4.65
CA SER A 113 16.80 -31.94 -4.34
C SER A 113 16.05 -31.21 -3.23
N ARG A 114 15.10 -31.85 -2.53
CA ARG A 114 14.48 -31.25 -1.35
C ARG A 114 15.57 -31.08 -0.29
N SER A 115 15.84 -29.83 0.07
CA SER A 115 16.80 -29.49 1.12
C SER A 115 16.43 -30.18 2.43
N LYS A 116 17.38 -30.89 3.05
CA LYS A 116 17.24 -31.57 4.34
C LYS A 116 17.36 -30.60 5.54
N GLY A 117 16.78 -29.40 5.42
CA GLY A 117 16.87 -28.34 6.41
C GLY A 117 18.20 -27.59 6.36
N GLY A 118 18.12 -26.26 6.38
CA GLY A 118 19.29 -25.37 6.50
C GLY A 118 19.57 -24.96 7.94
N ARG A 119 20.49 -24.00 8.13
CA ARG A 119 20.75 -23.33 9.42
C ARG A 119 19.42 -22.93 10.09
N PRO A 120 19.24 -23.18 11.40
CA PRO A 120 18.01 -22.81 12.09
C PRO A 120 17.74 -21.31 11.91
N PRO A 121 16.48 -20.93 11.61
CA PRO A 121 16.12 -19.54 11.46
C PRO A 121 16.31 -18.81 12.79
N ILE A 122 16.65 -17.52 12.72
CA ILE A 122 16.69 -16.63 13.89
C ILE A 122 15.35 -16.68 14.65
N SER A 123 15.37 -16.41 15.95
CA SER A 123 14.15 -16.30 16.76
C SER A 123 13.12 -15.36 16.12
N ARG A 124 11.84 -15.71 16.23
CA ARG A 124 10.75 -14.89 15.66
C ARG A 124 10.69 -13.49 16.28
N GLU A 125 11.08 -13.37 17.55
CA GLU A 125 11.16 -12.10 18.26
C GLU A 125 12.17 -11.14 17.61
N MET A 126 13.39 -11.62 17.33
CA MET A 126 14.41 -10.84 16.64
C MET A 126 14.01 -10.51 15.21
N GLN A 127 13.35 -11.43 14.49
CA GLN A 127 12.79 -11.12 13.15
C GLN A 127 11.76 -9.99 13.22
N ASN A 128 10.84 -10.05 14.19
CA ASN A 128 9.82 -9.02 14.39
C ASN A 128 10.44 -7.67 14.79
N LEU A 129 11.50 -7.69 15.61
CA LEU A 129 12.24 -6.50 16.00
C LEU A 129 12.92 -5.84 14.80
N ILE A 130 13.67 -6.61 13.99
CA ILE A 130 14.29 -6.13 12.76
C ILE A 130 13.23 -5.55 11.80
N TYR A 131 12.11 -6.27 11.64
CA TYR A 131 11.00 -5.81 10.81
C TYR A 131 10.42 -4.49 11.31
N LYS A 132 10.20 -4.36 12.63
CA LYS A 132 9.68 -3.13 13.26
C LYS A 132 10.63 -1.95 13.05
N LEU A 133 11.91 -2.10 13.40
CA LEU A 133 12.92 -1.05 13.25
C LEU A 133 13.06 -0.60 11.79
N SER A 134 13.09 -1.55 10.85
CA SER A 134 13.18 -1.28 9.42
C SER A 134 11.91 -0.62 8.85
N LYS A 135 10.73 -0.98 9.37
CA LYS A 135 9.46 -0.39 8.95
C LYS A 135 9.33 1.06 9.45
N GLU A 136 9.70 1.31 10.70
CA GLU A 136 9.67 2.63 11.35
C GLU A 136 10.75 3.57 10.80
N ASN A 137 11.90 3.03 10.40
CA ASN A 137 13.04 3.81 9.90
C ASN A 137 13.42 3.42 8.46
N PRO A 138 12.71 3.95 7.44
CA PRO A 138 12.96 3.61 6.04
C PRO A 138 14.37 3.85 5.52
N LEU A 139 15.11 4.78 6.12
CA LEU A 139 16.43 5.22 5.67
C LEU A 139 17.57 4.37 6.25
N TRP A 140 17.29 3.48 7.20
CA TRP A 140 18.34 2.72 7.89
C TRP A 140 18.88 1.58 7.02
N SER A 141 20.21 1.48 6.95
CA SER A 141 20.90 0.34 6.35
C SER A 141 20.89 -0.88 7.29
N PRO A 142 21.14 -2.10 6.79
CA PRO A 142 21.31 -3.28 7.64
C PRO A 142 22.39 -3.09 8.72
N GLU A 143 23.47 -2.39 8.39
CA GLU A 143 24.55 -2.02 9.32
C GLU A 143 24.04 -1.13 10.45
N ARG A 144 23.29 -0.07 10.12
CA ARG A 144 22.72 0.84 11.12
C ARG A 144 21.77 0.12 12.07
N ILE A 145 20.97 -0.81 11.56
CA ILE A 145 20.11 -1.65 12.39
C ILE A 145 20.95 -2.55 13.30
N LYS A 146 22.02 -3.17 12.78
CA LYS A 146 22.93 -4.00 13.59
C LYS A 146 23.51 -3.19 14.74
N ASP A 147 24.09 -2.03 14.46
CA ASP A 147 24.71 -1.18 15.48
C ASP A 147 23.68 -0.69 16.51
N THR A 148 22.44 -0.43 16.07
CA THR A 148 21.34 -0.07 16.97
C THR A 148 20.94 -1.22 17.89
N LEU A 149 20.94 -2.46 17.38
CA LEU A 149 20.69 -3.64 18.21
C LEU A 149 21.80 -3.88 19.23
N ILE A 150 23.07 -3.65 18.86
CA ILE A 150 24.21 -3.68 19.79
C ILE A 150 24.02 -2.61 20.88
N LEU A 151 23.65 -1.39 20.50
CA LEU A 151 23.40 -0.29 21.45
C LEU A 151 22.28 -0.60 22.44
N LEU A 152 21.27 -1.35 21.99
CA LEU A 152 20.14 -1.80 22.81
C LEU A 152 20.44 -3.10 23.60
N ASN A 153 21.70 -3.56 23.62
CA ASN A 153 22.17 -4.77 24.29
C ASN A 153 21.54 -6.08 23.79
N TYR A 154 21.19 -6.15 22.50
CA TYR A 154 20.82 -7.41 21.85
C TYR A 154 22.04 -8.05 21.17
N ASP A 155 21.99 -9.37 20.92
CA ASP A 155 22.95 -10.09 20.07
C ASP A 155 22.44 -10.14 18.61
N PRO A 156 22.91 -9.25 17.71
CA PRO A 156 22.37 -9.17 16.37
C PRO A 156 22.99 -10.21 15.42
N PRO A 157 22.20 -10.71 14.45
CA PRO A 157 22.72 -11.54 13.37
C PRO A 157 23.57 -10.72 12.39
N CYS A 158 24.23 -11.39 11.43
CA CYS A 158 25.01 -10.69 10.41
C CYS A 158 24.15 -9.78 9.50
N ASN A 159 24.79 -8.77 8.90
CA ASN A 159 24.14 -7.74 8.08
C ASN A 159 23.24 -8.32 6.98
N ASP A 160 23.70 -9.37 6.28
CA ASP A 160 22.92 -10.04 5.22
C ASP A 160 21.63 -10.65 5.76
N THR A 161 21.69 -11.20 6.98
CA THR A 161 20.52 -11.81 7.60
C THR A 161 19.55 -10.72 8.07
N ILE A 162 20.05 -9.60 8.58
CA ILE A 162 19.21 -8.42 8.86
C ILE A 162 18.53 -7.95 7.57
N GLY A 163 19.28 -7.77 6.48
CA GLY A 163 18.75 -7.37 5.17
C GLY A 163 17.70 -8.34 4.59
N LYS A 164 17.76 -9.63 4.94
CA LYS A 164 16.72 -10.61 4.59
C LYS A 164 15.39 -10.37 5.31
N TYR A 165 15.43 -9.97 6.58
CA TYR A 165 14.25 -9.75 7.44
C TYR A 165 13.79 -8.28 7.51
N MET A 166 14.54 -7.35 6.94
CA MET A 166 14.11 -5.96 6.77
C MET A 166 12.79 -5.86 5.98
N TYR A 167 12.04 -4.81 6.27
CA TYR A 167 10.79 -4.51 5.57
C TYR A 167 11.08 -4.14 4.10
N LYS A 168 10.55 -4.93 3.16
CA LYS A 168 10.64 -4.68 1.71
C LYS A 168 9.28 -4.23 1.17
N PRO A 169 9.11 -2.94 0.83
CA PRO A 169 7.86 -2.47 0.21
C PRO A 169 7.71 -3.07 -1.19
N ARG A 170 6.46 -3.33 -1.62
CA ARG A 170 6.14 -3.87 -2.95
C ARG A 170 6.49 -2.91 -4.11
N LYS A 171 6.72 -1.63 -3.83
CA LYS A 171 7.18 -0.61 -4.77
C LYS A 171 8.48 0.00 -4.24
N PRO A 172 9.44 0.38 -5.10
CA PRO A 172 10.61 1.14 -4.67
C PRO A 172 10.14 2.38 -3.91
N ARG A 173 10.66 2.61 -2.71
CA ARG A 173 10.49 3.90 -2.06
C ARG A 173 11.28 4.91 -2.87
N GLU A 174 10.63 5.93 -3.40
CA GLU A 174 11.34 7.17 -3.71
C GLU A 174 12.06 7.62 -2.43
N ARG A 175 13.32 8.05 -2.56
CA ARG A 175 14.17 8.40 -1.41
C ARG A 175 13.60 9.56 -0.59
N SER A 176 12.61 10.27 -1.11
CA SER A 176 11.78 11.18 -0.35
C SER A 176 10.86 10.38 0.58
N THR A 177 11.22 10.38 1.86
CA THR A 177 10.35 10.12 3.00
C THR A 177 8.92 10.56 2.70
N THR A 178 7.92 9.78 3.14
CA THR A 178 6.51 10.18 3.09
C THR A 178 6.37 11.67 3.43
N TRP A 179 5.69 12.44 2.58
CA TRP A 179 5.55 13.90 2.71
C TRP A 179 5.10 14.35 4.11
N LEU A 180 4.39 13.50 4.84
CA LEU A 180 3.81 13.82 6.14
C LEU A 180 4.86 14.09 7.25
N PRO A 181 5.87 13.23 7.49
CA PRO A 181 7.01 13.57 8.34
C PRO A 181 7.73 14.87 7.97
N PHE A 182 7.97 15.10 6.68
CA PHE A 182 8.57 16.34 6.21
C PHE A 182 7.72 17.54 6.61
N LEU A 183 6.43 17.53 6.27
CA LEU A 183 5.50 18.59 6.65
C LEU A 183 5.52 18.83 8.16
N ARG A 184 5.36 17.77 8.97
CA ARG A 184 5.35 17.88 10.45
C ARG A 184 6.59 18.58 11.00
N ASN A 185 7.77 18.30 10.44
CA ASN A 185 9.01 18.93 10.87
C ASN A 185 9.11 20.41 10.46
N HIS A 186 8.32 20.86 9.49
CA HIS A 186 8.33 22.23 8.96
C HIS A 186 7.08 23.04 9.36
N LEU A 187 6.08 22.44 10.03
CA LEU A 187 4.87 23.18 10.43
C LEU A 187 5.18 24.29 11.43
N ASP A 188 6.10 24.07 12.38
CA ASP A 188 6.42 25.03 13.45
C ASP A 188 7.06 26.33 12.95
N ILE A 189 7.63 26.31 11.74
CA ILE A 189 8.24 27.50 11.11
C ILE A 189 7.33 28.13 10.04
N SER A 190 6.11 27.64 9.91
CA SER A 190 5.18 28.01 8.84
C SER A 190 3.92 28.65 9.43
N TRP A 191 3.61 29.87 8.99
CA TRP A 191 2.33 30.51 9.28
C TRP A 191 1.49 30.58 8.02
N ALA A 192 0.20 30.78 8.21
CA ALA A 192 -0.75 31.06 7.14
C ALA A 192 -1.54 32.32 7.44
N ILE A 193 -1.91 33.03 6.39
CA ILE A 193 -2.87 34.13 6.46
C ILE A 193 -4.07 33.83 5.59
N ASP A 194 -5.22 34.34 6.03
CA ASP A 194 -6.48 34.18 5.32
C ASP A 194 -7.46 35.28 5.72
N PHE A 195 -8.48 35.46 4.88
CA PHE A 195 -9.58 36.37 5.10
C PHE A 195 -10.91 35.61 5.11
N PHE A 196 -11.80 36.02 6.01
CA PHE A 196 -13.19 35.59 5.93
C PHE A 196 -14.15 36.73 6.25
N THR A 197 -15.35 36.64 5.72
CA THR A 197 -16.37 37.69 5.87
C THR A 197 -17.40 37.33 6.94
N VAL A 198 -17.86 38.35 7.65
CA VAL A 198 -18.94 38.29 8.64
C VAL A 198 -19.92 39.42 8.36
N THR A 199 -21.19 39.07 8.21
CA THR A 199 -22.27 40.04 8.01
C THR A 199 -22.92 40.36 9.36
N THR A 200 -23.16 41.64 9.62
CA THR A 200 -23.82 42.11 10.84
C THR A 200 -25.32 42.27 10.68
N ILE A 201 -26.00 42.52 11.79
CA ILE A 201 -27.44 42.81 11.80
C ILE A 201 -27.81 44.02 10.92
N ASN A 202 -26.91 44.99 10.79
CA ASN A 202 -27.10 46.16 9.91
C ASN A 202 -26.70 45.87 8.45
N PHE A 203 -26.54 44.60 8.07
CA PHE A 203 -26.06 44.15 6.76
C PHE A 203 -24.68 44.69 6.35
N ALA A 204 -23.92 45.26 7.28
CA ALA A 204 -22.53 45.64 7.03
C ALA A 204 -21.66 44.38 7.02
N THR A 205 -20.83 44.24 5.99
CA THR A 205 -19.84 43.17 5.85
C THR A 205 -18.51 43.63 6.46
N TYR A 206 -17.98 42.82 7.39
CA TYR A 206 -16.62 42.95 7.88
C TYR A 206 -15.76 41.82 7.35
N TYR A 207 -14.51 42.16 7.03
CA TYR A 207 -13.44 41.25 6.72
C TYR A 207 -12.62 41.02 7.98
N VAL A 208 -12.48 39.76 8.36
CA VAL A 208 -11.60 39.35 9.45
C VAL A 208 -10.34 38.75 8.84
N PHE A 209 -9.22 39.39 9.13
CA PHE A 209 -7.88 38.91 8.80
C PHE A 209 -7.39 37.98 9.90
N LEU A 210 -6.78 36.87 9.51
CA LEU A 210 -6.17 35.91 10.43
C LEU A 210 -4.71 35.69 10.09
N VAL A 211 -3.86 35.62 11.12
CA VAL A 211 -2.52 35.05 11.06
C VAL A 211 -2.51 33.81 11.94
N PHE A 212 -2.12 32.68 11.38
CA PHE A 212 -2.29 31.37 12.01
C PHE A 212 -1.01 30.55 11.92
N ASP A 213 -0.56 30.03 13.06
CA ASP A 213 0.57 29.12 13.13
C ASP A 213 0.15 27.68 12.83
N HIS A 214 0.79 27.06 11.83
CA HIS A 214 0.52 25.69 11.45
C HIS A 214 1.02 24.66 12.46
N GLY A 215 2.12 24.95 13.16
CA GLY A 215 2.76 24.02 14.10
C GLY A 215 1.82 23.65 15.23
N ARG A 216 1.44 24.66 16.00
CA ARG A 216 0.54 24.49 17.15
C ARG A 216 -0.93 24.73 16.86
N ARG A 217 -1.30 25.05 15.62
CA ARG A 217 -2.68 25.38 15.26
C ARG A 217 -3.19 26.57 16.08
N ARG A 218 -2.34 27.58 16.24
CA ARG A 218 -2.59 28.75 17.10
C ARG A 218 -2.88 29.96 16.24
N VAL A 219 -3.97 30.66 16.52
CA VAL A 219 -4.17 32.01 15.97
C VAL A 219 -3.13 32.92 16.63
N ILE A 220 -2.25 33.52 15.84
CA ILE A 220 -1.21 34.43 16.29
C ILE A 220 -1.77 35.84 16.41
N HIS A 221 -2.54 36.25 15.40
CA HIS A 221 -3.12 37.59 15.31
C HIS A 221 -4.42 37.52 14.55
N PHE A 222 -5.37 38.39 14.89
CA PHE A 222 -6.54 38.63 14.08
C PHE A 222 -6.88 40.11 14.09
N ALA A 223 -7.54 40.58 13.03
CA ALA A 223 -7.98 41.96 12.96
C ALA A 223 -9.19 42.11 12.06
N ILE A 224 -9.99 43.15 12.31
CA ILE A 224 -11.26 43.36 11.62
C ILE A 224 -11.22 44.68 10.87
N THR A 225 -11.65 44.67 9.62
CA THR A 225 -11.79 45.86 8.80
C THR A 225 -13.01 45.78 7.90
N ARG A 226 -13.56 46.92 7.49
CA ARG A 226 -14.53 46.98 6.39
C ARG A 226 -13.85 47.00 5.02
N ASN A 227 -12.63 47.50 4.97
CA ASN A 227 -11.88 47.77 3.74
C ASN A 227 -10.50 47.11 3.84
N PRO A 228 -10.34 45.85 3.38
CA PRO A 228 -9.07 45.13 3.43
C PRO A 228 -8.12 45.69 2.36
N LEU A 229 -7.46 46.79 2.66
CA LEU A 229 -6.45 47.39 1.78
C LEU A 229 -5.08 46.78 2.05
N MET A 230 -4.26 46.63 1.02
CA MET A 230 -2.88 46.12 1.11
C MET A 230 -2.05 46.79 2.21
N LYS A 231 -2.10 48.13 2.34
CA LYS A 231 -1.36 48.87 3.38
C LYS A 231 -1.80 48.47 4.79
N TRP A 232 -3.09 48.22 4.97
CA TRP A 232 -3.64 47.76 6.23
C TRP A 232 -3.16 46.33 6.53
N VAL A 233 -3.14 45.43 5.54
CA VAL A 233 -2.60 44.06 5.71
C VAL A 233 -1.14 44.07 6.16
N ILE A 234 -0.30 44.91 5.53
CA ILE A 234 1.11 45.06 5.92
C ILE A 234 1.23 45.51 7.38
N GLN A 235 0.40 46.45 7.81
CA GLN A 235 0.39 46.91 9.19
C GLN A 235 -0.03 45.78 10.15
N GLN A 236 -1.03 44.98 9.79
CA GLN A 236 -1.46 43.83 10.60
C GLN A 236 -0.39 42.74 10.67
N LEU A 237 0.34 42.49 9.58
CA LEU A 237 1.48 41.58 9.61
C LEU A 237 2.58 42.08 10.54
N ARG A 238 2.86 43.39 10.55
CA ARG A 238 3.81 44.00 11.49
C ARG A 238 3.38 43.82 12.94
N GLU A 239 2.09 44.01 13.23
CA GLU A 239 1.53 43.80 14.58
C GLU A 239 1.57 42.33 15.00
N ALA A 240 1.42 41.40 14.06
CA ALA A 240 1.50 39.96 14.31
C ALA A 240 2.93 39.45 14.59
N MET A 241 3.96 40.25 14.31
CA MET A 241 5.37 39.87 14.44
C MET A 241 6.14 40.70 15.50
N PRO A 242 5.65 40.78 16.75
CA PRO A 242 6.34 41.56 17.78
C PRO A 242 7.61 40.84 18.25
N PHE A 243 8.62 41.61 18.66
CA PHE A 243 9.84 41.11 19.32
C PHE A 243 10.61 40.01 18.57
N GLY A 244 10.57 40.02 17.23
CA GLY A 244 11.28 39.05 16.40
C GLY A 244 10.57 37.70 16.23
N LEU A 245 9.32 37.58 16.72
CA LEU A 245 8.47 36.44 16.40
C LEU A 245 8.08 36.50 14.92
N GLN A 246 8.70 35.67 14.08
CA GLN A 246 8.38 35.60 12.65
C GLN A 246 8.47 34.16 12.12
N PRO A 247 7.65 33.79 11.12
CA PRO A 247 7.77 32.51 10.44
C PRO A 247 8.91 32.55 9.41
N LYS A 248 9.37 31.38 8.99
CA LYS A 248 10.22 31.26 7.80
C LYS A 248 9.40 31.23 6.51
N TYR A 249 8.23 30.59 6.56
CA TYR A 249 7.32 30.45 5.43
C TYR A 249 5.95 31.05 5.78
N LEU A 250 5.39 31.86 4.89
CA LEU A 250 4.05 32.41 5.02
C LEU A 250 3.15 31.93 3.88
N PHE A 251 2.17 31.11 4.22
CA PHE A 251 1.17 30.60 3.29
C PHE A 251 0.04 31.62 3.14
N ARG A 252 -0.38 31.86 1.90
CA ARG A 252 -1.58 32.66 1.63
C ARG A 252 -2.27 32.23 0.37
N ASP A 253 -3.53 32.59 0.24
CA ASP A 253 -4.26 32.46 -1.00
C ASP A 253 -3.86 33.52 -2.04
N ASN A 254 -4.22 33.26 -3.28
CA ASN A 254 -3.86 34.11 -4.42
C ASN A 254 -4.84 35.28 -4.63
N ASP A 255 -5.42 35.82 -3.55
CA ASP A 255 -6.33 36.97 -3.63
C ASP A 255 -5.57 38.24 -4.09
N GLY A 256 -6.27 39.09 -4.84
CA GLY A 256 -5.79 40.40 -5.26
C GLY A 256 -5.62 41.40 -4.11
N ILE A 257 -6.31 41.20 -2.98
CA ILE A 257 -6.24 42.05 -1.77
C ILE A 257 -4.79 42.30 -1.31
N TYR A 258 -3.93 41.29 -1.41
CA TYR A 258 -2.54 41.37 -0.95
C TYR A 258 -1.64 42.20 -1.88
N GLY A 259 -1.97 42.30 -3.17
CA GLY A 259 -1.18 43.00 -4.17
C GLY A 259 0.31 42.60 -4.19
N ASN A 260 1.15 43.47 -4.77
CA ASN A 260 2.61 43.27 -4.81
C ASN A 260 3.32 43.79 -3.55
N GLY A 261 2.70 44.69 -2.79
CA GLY A 261 3.32 45.30 -1.61
C GLY A 261 3.48 44.34 -0.43
N VAL A 262 2.56 43.38 -0.26
CA VAL A 262 2.72 42.33 0.77
C VAL A 262 3.95 41.48 0.49
N ARG A 263 4.15 41.06 -0.77
CA ARG A 263 5.35 40.29 -1.16
C ARG A 263 6.64 41.05 -0.84
N ALA A 264 6.72 42.32 -1.26
CA ALA A 264 7.91 43.14 -0.99
C ALA A 264 8.19 43.31 0.52
N PHE A 265 7.14 43.43 1.33
CA PHE A 265 7.27 43.47 2.79
C PHE A 265 7.80 42.16 3.36
N LEU A 266 7.25 41.01 2.95
CA LEU A 266 7.71 39.69 3.39
C LEU A 266 9.16 39.44 3.00
N ASP A 267 9.54 39.78 1.77
CA ASP A 267 10.91 39.68 1.27
C ASP A 267 11.86 40.54 2.13
N SER A 268 11.45 41.75 2.55
CA SER A 268 12.24 42.62 3.44
C SER A 268 12.43 42.05 4.85
N CYS A 269 11.50 41.23 5.32
CA CYS A 269 11.56 40.53 6.60
C CYS A 269 12.29 39.18 6.52
N GLY A 270 12.72 38.76 5.31
CA GLY A 270 13.32 37.45 5.06
C GLY A 270 12.34 36.29 5.18
N ILE A 271 11.04 36.54 4.93
CA ILE A 271 9.97 35.56 5.01
C ILE A 271 9.63 35.07 3.60
N GLU A 272 9.66 33.74 3.39
CA GLU A 272 9.37 33.16 2.10
C GLU A 272 7.85 33.02 1.88
N GLU A 273 7.33 33.71 0.86
CA GLU A 273 5.91 33.68 0.49
C GLU A 273 5.57 32.37 -0.24
N VAL A 274 4.58 31.63 0.27
CA VAL A 274 4.03 30.43 -0.38
C VAL A 274 2.59 30.72 -0.80
N ARG A 275 2.36 30.88 -2.10
CA ARG A 275 1.02 31.10 -2.64
C ARG A 275 0.32 29.77 -2.93
N THR A 276 -0.92 29.63 -2.49
CA THR A 276 -1.75 28.52 -2.93
C THR A 276 -2.11 28.68 -4.41
N ALA A 277 -2.28 27.55 -5.08
CA ALA A 277 -2.80 27.49 -6.42
C ALA A 277 -4.23 28.05 -6.46
N TYR A 278 -4.59 28.59 -7.62
CA TYR A 278 -5.91 29.18 -7.82
C TYR A 278 -7.02 28.19 -7.45
N ARG A 279 -7.99 28.63 -6.65
CA ARG A 279 -9.14 27.83 -6.16
C ARG A 279 -8.75 26.52 -5.46
N SER A 280 -7.64 26.51 -4.74
CA SER A 280 -7.12 25.33 -4.05
C SER A 280 -7.07 25.51 -2.52
N PRO A 281 -8.22 25.67 -1.83
CA PRO A 281 -8.28 25.93 -0.39
C PRO A 281 -7.67 24.79 0.45
N TRP A 282 -7.67 23.55 -0.08
CA TRP A 282 -7.03 22.40 0.58
C TRP A 282 -5.51 22.55 0.77
N GLN A 283 -4.87 23.51 0.10
CA GLN A 283 -3.44 23.82 0.28
C GLN A 283 -3.16 24.71 1.50
N ASN A 284 -4.20 25.36 2.07
CA ASN A 284 -4.13 26.02 3.39
C ASN A 284 -5.10 25.35 4.39
N PRO A 285 -4.96 24.03 4.64
CA PRO A 285 -6.02 23.23 5.26
C PRO A 285 -6.27 23.58 6.73
N PHE A 286 -5.27 24.12 7.43
CA PHE A 286 -5.37 24.36 8.87
C PHE A 286 -6.17 25.63 9.18
N VAL A 287 -5.93 26.71 8.43
CA VAL A 287 -6.67 27.97 8.61
C VAL A 287 -8.11 27.80 8.16
N GLU A 288 -8.33 27.17 7.01
CA GLU A 288 -9.67 26.83 6.52
C GLU A 288 -10.45 25.98 7.53
N ARG A 289 -9.80 24.97 8.12
CA ARG A 289 -10.41 24.16 9.18
C ARG A 289 -10.74 24.99 10.42
N PHE A 290 -9.85 25.92 10.80
CA PHE A 290 -10.10 26.84 11.91
C PHE A 290 -11.30 27.75 11.62
N ILE A 291 -11.36 28.41 10.46
CA ILE A 291 -12.48 29.27 10.06
C ILE A 291 -13.79 28.46 10.06
N GLY A 292 -13.76 27.24 9.52
CA GLY A 292 -14.92 26.35 9.57
C GLY A 292 -15.36 26.03 11.00
N THR A 293 -14.41 25.86 11.93
CA THR A 293 -14.70 25.66 13.36
C THR A 293 -15.27 26.92 14.00
N LEU A 294 -14.66 28.08 13.76
CA LEU A 294 -15.14 29.37 14.25
C LEU A 294 -16.57 29.66 13.79
N ARG A 295 -16.90 29.36 12.53
CA ARG A 295 -18.25 29.50 12.00
C ARG A 295 -19.23 28.57 12.70
N ARG A 296 -18.91 27.27 12.75
CA ARG A 296 -19.80 26.25 13.32
C ARG A 296 -20.00 26.37 14.82
N GLU A 297 -18.98 26.81 15.57
CA GLU A 297 -19.00 26.81 17.03
C GLU A 297 -19.31 28.19 17.62
N MET A 298 -19.19 29.29 16.86
CA MET A 298 -19.46 30.64 17.36
C MET A 298 -20.34 31.47 16.41
N LEU A 299 -19.90 31.74 15.18
CA LEU A 299 -20.58 32.74 14.32
C LEU A 299 -21.99 32.31 13.89
N ASN A 300 -22.27 31.01 13.79
CA ASN A 300 -23.60 30.50 13.46
C ASN A 300 -24.60 30.60 14.63
N HIS A 301 -24.11 30.91 15.84
CA HIS A 301 -24.90 30.95 17.06
C HIS A 301 -25.10 32.36 17.62
N VAL A 302 -24.44 33.36 17.03
CA VAL A 302 -24.49 34.74 17.53
C VAL A 302 -24.78 35.74 16.43
N ILE A 303 -25.62 36.72 16.72
CA ILE A 303 -25.89 37.84 15.83
C ILE A 303 -24.87 38.95 16.11
N VAL A 304 -24.05 39.26 15.11
CA VAL A 304 -23.02 40.29 15.24
C VAL A 304 -23.65 41.68 15.09
N LEU A 305 -23.45 42.51 16.11
CA LEU A 305 -24.04 43.86 16.19
C LEU A 305 -23.17 44.92 15.54
N GLY A 306 -21.85 44.74 15.57
CA GLY A 306 -20.88 45.70 15.03
C GLY A 306 -19.44 45.23 15.24
N GLN A 307 -18.47 46.03 14.82
CA GLN A 307 -17.05 45.68 14.87
C GLN A 307 -16.56 45.35 16.28
N GLY A 308 -16.75 46.25 17.24
CA GLY A 308 -16.28 46.03 18.61
C GLY A 308 -16.98 44.87 19.33
N HIS A 309 -18.22 44.54 18.94
CA HIS A 309 -18.87 43.33 19.43
C HIS A 309 -18.22 42.07 18.85
N LEU A 310 -17.96 42.06 17.53
CA LEU A 310 -17.26 40.94 16.87
C LEU A 310 -15.86 40.74 17.44
N GLU A 311 -15.12 41.82 17.65
CA GLU A 311 -13.76 41.79 18.19
C GLU A 311 -13.71 41.15 19.57
N ARG A 312 -14.60 41.57 20.49
CA ARG A 312 -14.69 40.99 21.83
C ARG A 312 -15.03 39.49 21.80
N MET A 313 -15.98 39.10 20.97
CA MET A 313 -16.37 37.68 20.83
C MET A 313 -15.24 36.85 20.21
N LEU A 314 -14.53 37.38 19.22
CA LEU A 314 -13.38 36.68 18.64
C LEU A 314 -12.26 36.54 19.67
N GLN A 315 -11.94 37.60 20.41
CA GLN A 315 -10.94 37.56 21.47
C GLN A 315 -11.26 36.47 22.50
N GLU A 316 -12.48 36.50 23.06
CA GLU A 316 -12.93 35.52 24.06
C GLU A 316 -12.98 34.09 23.49
N PHE A 317 -13.47 33.91 22.26
CA PHE A 317 -13.47 32.60 21.63
C PHE A 317 -12.04 32.06 21.42
N ILE A 318 -11.14 32.90 20.93
CA ILE A 318 -9.80 32.48 20.52
C ILE A 318 -8.94 32.21 21.75
N GLU A 319 -8.83 33.17 22.65
CA GLU A 319 -7.93 33.11 23.80
C GLU A 319 -8.45 32.17 24.90
N ASP A 320 -9.72 32.31 25.30
CA ASP A 320 -10.24 31.57 26.46
C ASP A 320 -10.72 30.15 26.10
N TYR A 321 -11.27 29.97 24.90
CA TYR A 321 -11.81 28.69 24.46
C TYR A 321 -10.87 27.92 23.51
N TYR A 322 -10.57 28.46 22.33
CA TYR A 322 -9.90 27.72 21.27
C TYR A 322 -8.43 27.39 21.61
N HIS A 323 -7.69 28.34 22.17
CA HIS A 323 -6.28 28.17 22.54
C HIS A 323 -6.06 27.36 23.81
N VAL A 324 -6.98 27.46 24.77
CA VAL A 324 -6.75 26.98 26.14
C VAL A 324 -7.71 25.86 26.54
N ALA A 325 -8.97 25.85 26.12
CA ALA A 325 -9.95 24.85 26.59
C ALA A 325 -10.22 23.73 25.59
N ARG A 326 -10.20 24.03 24.29
CA ARG A 326 -10.66 23.12 23.23
C ARG A 326 -9.59 22.08 22.88
N PRO A 327 -9.83 20.77 23.06
CA PRO A 327 -8.86 19.74 22.69
C PRO A 327 -8.82 19.53 21.16
N HIS A 328 -7.62 19.30 20.63
CA HIS A 328 -7.41 19.08 19.19
C HIS A 328 -6.88 17.69 18.92
N GLN A 329 -7.63 16.88 18.16
CA GLN A 329 -7.19 15.55 17.73
C GLN A 329 -5.86 15.60 16.97
N GLY A 330 -5.64 16.66 16.17
CA GLY A 330 -4.38 16.87 15.46
C GLY A 330 -3.17 17.17 16.35
N LEU A 331 -3.39 17.53 17.62
CA LEU A 331 -2.38 17.76 18.65
C LEU A 331 -2.41 16.64 19.71
N TYR A 332 -2.89 15.44 19.36
CA TYR A 332 -3.00 14.30 20.28
C TYR A 332 -3.87 14.60 21.50
N GLY A 333 -4.93 15.40 21.33
CA GLY A 333 -5.84 15.80 22.39
C GLY A 333 -5.39 17.01 23.21
N ASN A 334 -4.22 17.59 22.91
CA ASN A 334 -3.78 18.83 23.53
C ASN A 334 -4.44 20.08 22.91
N THR A 335 -4.28 21.20 23.60
CA THR A 335 -4.68 22.54 23.17
C THR A 335 -3.54 23.26 22.42
N PRO A 336 -3.83 24.30 21.61
CA PRO A 336 -2.81 25.05 20.88
C PRO A 336 -1.76 25.68 21.80
N VAL A 337 -2.21 26.30 22.88
CA VAL A 337 -1.34 26.75 23.97
C VAL A 337 -1.12 25.58 24.90
N LEU A 338 0.14 25.20 25.11
CA LEU A 338 0.47 24.17 26.09
C LEU A 338 0.09 24.65 27.48
N GLN A 339 -0.78 23.89 28.12
CA GLN A 339 -0.93 23.98 29.56
C GLN A 339 0.11 23.09 30.22
N THR A 340 0.72 23.58 31.30
CA THR A 340 1.44 22.73 32.23
C THR A 340 0.50 21.62 32.68
N LYS A 341 0.93 20.35 32.60
CA LYS A 341 0.10 19.23 33.06
C LYS A 341 -0.37 19.52 34.48
N GLN A 342 -1.68 19.59 34.68
CA GLN A 342 -2.23 19.75 36.01
C GLN A 342 -1.75 18.60 36.89
N PRO A 343 -1.37 18.87 38.15
CA PRO A 343 -0.93 17.84 39.07
C PRO A 343 -2.01 16.76 39.21
N GLN A 344 -1.58 15.50 39.39
CA GLN A 344 -2.52 14.41 39.61
C GLN A 344 -3.26 14.64 40.93
N ILE A 345 -4.57 14.86 40.85
CA ILE A 345 -5.43 14.98 42.02
C ILE A 345 -5.76 13.57 42.52
N LEU A 346 -5.13 13.16 43.61
CA LEU A 346 -5.40 11.91 44.34
C LEU A 346 -6.45 12.22 45.41
N GLY A 347 -7.70 11.78 45.21
CA GLY A 347 -8.80 11.98 46.16
C GLY A 347 -10.09 12.52 45.53
N PRO A 348 -11.12 12.84 46.35
CA PRO A 348 -12.33 13.46 45.87
C PRO A 348 -12.02 14.81 45.21
N SER A 349 -12.66 15.08 44.08
CA SER A 349 -12.40 16.25 43.27
C SER A 349 -13.70 16.90 42.82
N LYS A 350 -13.72 18.22 42.72
CA LYS A 350 -14.84 18.99 42.20
C LYS A 350 -14.52 19.50 40.79
N LEU A 351 -15.52 19.46 39.91
CA LEU A 351 -15.43 20.06 38.58
C LEU A 351 -16.00 21.47 38.63
N ILE A 352 -15.18 22.46 38.28
CA ILE A 352 -15.62 23.85 38.11
C ILE A 352 -15.88 24.10 36.63
N SER A 353 -17.08 24.57 36.32
CA SER A 353 -17.47 25.00 34.98
C SER A 353 -17.35 26.53 34.89
N ILE A 354 -16.60 27.02 33.92
CA ILE A 354 -16.39 28.45 33.67
C ILE A 354 -17.05 28.77 32.31
N PRO A 355 -18.09 29.62 32.26
CA PRO A 355 -18.74 29.97 31.02
C PRO A 355 -17.81 30.80 30.14
N VAL A 356 -17.90 30.57 28.83
CA VAL A 356 -17.20 31.33 27.78
C VAL A 356 -18.23 31.73 26.72
N LEU A 357 -18.11 32.94 26.19
CA LEU A 357 -19.08 33.56 25.27
C LEU A 357 -20.49 33.57 25.84
N GLY A 358 -20.62 34.08 27.06
CA GLY A 358 -21.91 34.14 27.75
C GLY A 358 -22.56 32.76 28.01
N GLY A 359 -21.75 31.69 28.05
CA GLY A 359 -22.21 30.33 28.30
C GLY A 359 -22.48 29.49 27.05
N LEU A 360 -22.19 30.01 25.85
CA LEU A 360 -22.21 29.22 24.61
C LEU A 360 -21.23 28.03 24.70
N HIS A 361 -20.07 28.26 25.31
CA HIS A 361 -19.09 27.24 25.64
C HIS A 361 -18.77 27.25 27.13
N HIS A 362 -18.17 26.16 27.61
CA HIS A 362 -17.69 26.06 28.98
C HIS A 362 -16.27 25.49 29.00
N ARG A 363 -15.41 26.11 29.80
CA ARG A 363 -14.11 25.54 30.17
C ARG A 363 -14.24 24.85 31.53
N TYR A 364 -13.69 23.66 31.62
CA TYR A 364 -13.75 22.85 32.83
C TYR A 364 -12.38 22.76 33.51
N ILE A 365 -12.37 22.95 34.83
CA ILE A 365 -11.18 22.77 35.66
C ILE A 365 -11.51 21.78 36.76
N ARG A 366 -10.65 20.79 36.94
CA ARG A 366 -10.75 19.85 38.06
C ARG A 366 -9.93 20.39 39.23
N VAL A 367 -10.56 20.56 40.39
CA VAL A 367 -9.91 20.99 41.63
C VAL A 367 -10.09 19.94 42.73
N ALA A 368 -9.19 19.90 43.70
CA ALA A 368 -9.39 19.08 44.90
C ALA A 368 -10.67 19.55 45.63
N ALA A 369 -11.45 18.60 46.15
CA ALA A 369 -12.75 18.88 46.78
C ALA A 369 -12.61 19.61 48.12
#